data_AF-G5A4E2-F1
#
_entry.id   AF-G5A4E2-F1
#
_cell.length_a   1.000
_cell.length_b   1.000
_cell.length_c   1.000
_cell.angle_alpha   90.00
_cell.angle_beta   90.00
_cell.angle_gamma   90.00
#
_symmetry.space_group_name_H-M   'P 1'
#
loop_
_entity.id
_entity.type
_entity.pdbx_description
1 polymer ?
#
loop_
_entity_poly.entity_id
_entity_poly.type
_entity_poly.pdbx_seq_one_letter_code
_entity_poly.pdbx_strand_id
1 'polypeptide(L)'
;MNNLTREVDERKKKLEDRENEVATREKNMENKEEELQVKAEELQSHEAKLKEEGRRLQNKREKPRREKQQGGRISLRQAKILNEMKRQTRLLEEQFKNNGCPAAFKELETNRNRIEEERTAMQAERDGVRTQSESMKAALEAVKTENSGLQETIARRELQLHTYKYSAVTEEAIEEFTEWNAEIRNGNTSTMQKKRDFILGKMKEAFGSKTADAEEFKALAVEFWEKRNELVHDKTGTVIHSMDHGRYACVCAKIMEALAAFESAILL
;
A
#
# COMPACT_ATOMS: atom_id res chain seq x y z
N MET A 1 -111.59 -103.66 -70.96
CA MET A 1 -110.65 -102.53 -71.17
C MET A 1 -110.68 -101.46 -70.08
N ASN A 2 -111.22 -101.71 -68.87
CA ASN A 2 -111.35 -100.65 -67.84
C ASN A 2 -110.38 -100.75 -66.64
N ASN A 3 -109.60 -101.84 -66.51
CA ASN A 3 -108.67 -102.02 -65.37
C ASN A 3 -107.25 -101.46 -65.60
N LEU A 4 -106.77 -101.37 -66.84
CA LEU A 4 -105.40 -100.91 -67.12
C LEU A 4 -105.22 -99.40 -66.93
N THR A 5 -106.24 -98.59 -67.21
CA THR A 5 -106.12 -97.11 -67.16
C THR A 5 -105.95 -96.60 -65.73
N ARG A 6 -106.63 -97.22 -64.75
CA ARG A 6 -106.55 -96.85 -63.33
C ARG A 6 -105.18 -97.14 -62.71
N GLU A 7 -104.54 -98.24 -63.13
CA GLU A 7 -103.22 -98.63 -62.65
C GLU A 7 -102.11 -97.69 -63.15
N VAL A 8 -102.26 -97.15 -64.37
CA VAL A 8 -101.34 -96.17 -64.95
C VAL A 8 -101.44 -94.83 -64.21
N ASP A 9 -102.65 -94.35 -63.92
CA ASP A 9 -102.83 -93.09 -63.20
C ASP A 9 -102.32 -93.17 -61.75
N GLU A 10 -102.52 -94.30 -61.06
CA GLU A 10 -101.95 -94.51 -59.71
C GLU A 10 -100.41 -94.57 -59.72
N ARG A 11 -99.80 -95.18 -60.76
CA ARG A 11 -98.34 -95.18 -60.92
C ARG A 11 -97.80 -93.80 -61.24
N LYS A 12 -98.50 -93.01 -62.04
CA LYS A 12 -98.10 -91.64 -62.40
C LYS A 12 -98.10 -90.74 -61.17
N LYS A 13 -99.13 -90.82 -60.33
CA LYS A 13 -99.19 -90.07 -59.07
C LYS A 13 -98.07 -90.46 -58.10
N LYS A 14 -97.77 -91.75 -57.96
CA LYS A 14 -96.64 -92.23 -57.13
C LYS A 14 -95.26 -91.79 -57.64
N LEU A 15 -95.13 -91.57 -58.95
CA LEU A 15 -93.90 -91.03 -59.55
C LEU A 15 -93.74 -89.55 -59.20
N GLU A 16 -94.81 -88.76 -59.33
CA GLU A 16 -94.81 -87.33 -59.01
C GLU A 16 -94.55 -87.06 -57.50
N ASP A 17 -95.15 -87.86 -56.62
CA ASP A 17 -94.88 -87.78 -55.18
C ASP A 17 -93.41 -88.10 -54.85
N ARG A 18 -92.80 -89.05 -55.57
CA ARG A 18 -91.38 -89.40 -55.43
C ARG A 18 -90.45 -88.33 -55.97
N GLU A 19 -90.78 -87.71 -57.09
CA GLU A 19 -89.99 -86.59 -57.66
C GLU A 19 -89.95 -85.41 -56.68
N ASN A 20 -91.07 -85.08 -56.05
CA ASN A 20 -91.14 -84.01 -55.05
C ASN A 20 -90.31 -84.33 -53.78
N GLU A 21 -90.28 -85.60 -53.35
CA GLU A 21 -89.46 -86.04 -52.21
C GLU A 21 -87.95 -86.02 -52.53
N VAL A 22 -87.57 -86.34 -53.77
CA VAL A 22 -86.17 -86.26 -54.23
C VAL A 22 -85.72 -84.80 -54.30
N ALA A 23 -86.52 -83.91 -54.87
CA ALA A 23 -86.19 -82.49 -54.97
C ALA A 23 -86.00 -81.82 -53.60
N THR A 24 -86.79 -82.21 -52.59
CA THR A 24 -86.61 -81.71 -51.21
C THR A 24 -85.36 -82.26 -50.55
N ARG A 25 -84.97 -83.51 -50.85
CA ARG A 25 -83.70 -84.08 -50.36
C ARG A 25 -82.48 -83.41 -51.02
N GLU A 26 -82.52 -83.15 -52.32
CA GLU A 26 -81.44 -82.45 -53.04
C GLU A 26 -81.20 -81.06 -52.47
N LYS A 27 -82.26 -80.27 -52.27
CA LYS A 27 -82.14 -78.94 -51.65
C LYS A 27 -81.57 -78.99 -50.21
N ASN A 28 -81.90 -80.01 -49.44
CA ASN A 28 -81.34 -80.20 -48.10
C ASN A 28 -79.86 -80.63 -48.12
N MET A 29 -79.44 -81.35 -49.15
CA MET A 29 -78.03 -81.72 -49.35
C MET A 29 -77.21 -80.50 -49.76
N GLU A 30 -77.72 -79.68 -50.68
CA GLU A 30 -77.10 -78.43 -51.12
C GLU A 30 -76.90 -77.45 -49.96
N ASN A 31 -77.93 -77.23 -49.13
CA ASN A 31 -77.81 -76.38 -47.94
C ASN A 31 -76.76 -76.90 -46.93
N LYS A 32 -76.61 -78.22 -46.79
CA LYS A 32 -75.60 -78.82 -45.90
C LYS A 32 -74.18 -78.70 -46.48
N GLU A 33 -74.05 -78.75 -47.80
CA GLU A 33 -72.78 -78.56 -48.48
C GLU A 33 -72.28 -77.12 -48.30
N GLU A 34 -73.17 -76.13 -48.46
CA GLU A 34 -72.85 -74.72 -48.16
C GLU A 34 -72.45 -74.51 -46.69
N GLU A 35 -73.15 -75.12 -45.72
CA GLU A 35 -72.82 -75.00 -44.30
C GLU A 35 -71.45 -75.61 -43.97
N LEU A 36 -71.08 -76.71 -44.64
CA LEU A 36 -69.75 -77.33 -44.49
C LEU A 36 -68.66 -76.47 -45.12
N GLN A 37 -68.94 -75.83 -46.25
CA GLN A 37 -68.01 -74.91 -46.91
C GLN A 37 -67.65 -73.73 -45.98
N VAL A 38 -68.65 -73.09 -45.36
CA VAL A 38 -68.44 -71.97 -44.43
C VAL A 38 -67.61 -72.40 -43.21
N LYS A 39 -67.90 -73.57 -42.63
CA LYS A 39 -67.11 -74.10 -41.50
C LYS A 39 -65.65 -74.40 -41.88
N ALA A 40 -65.39 -74.83 -43.11
CA ALA A 40 -64.03 -75.07 -43.58
C ALA A 40 -63.24 -73.75 -43.69
N GLU A 41 -63.86 -72.68 -44.19
CA GLU A 41 -63.25 -71.34 -44.27
C GLU A 41 -62.98 -70.74 -42.88
N GLU A 42 -63.91 -70.89 -41.94
CA GLU A 42 -63.71 -70.46 -40.55
C GLU A 42 -62.53 -71.17 -39.87
N LEU A 43 -62.38 -72.48 -40.10
CA LEU A 43 -61.26 -73.26 -39.56
C LEU A 43 -59.92 -72.81 -40.15
N GLN A 44 -59.85 -72.54 -41.46
CA GLN A 44 -58.63 -72.00 -42.09
C GLN A 44 -58.26 -70.64 -41.51
N SER A 45 -59.25 -69.77 -41.26
CA SER A 45 -59.03 -68.47 -40.63
C SER A 45 -58.47 -68.60 -39.21
N HIS A 46 -58.99 -69.54 -38.42
CA HIS A 46 -58.48 -69.84 -37.07
C HIS A 46 -57.05 -70.38 -37.08
N GLU A 47 -56.72 -71.28 -38.02
CA GLU A 47 -55.37 -71.83 -38.14
C GLU A 47 -54.34 -70.75 -38.48
N ALA A 48 -54.70 -69.81 -39.36
CA ALA A 48 -53.85 -68.68 -39.71
C ALA A 48 -53.57 -67.77 -38.50
N LYS A 49 -54.59 -67.47 -37.68
CA LYS A 49 -54.44 -66.67 -36.46
C LYS A 49 -53.52 -67.33 -35.43
N LEU A 50 -53.65 -68.65 -35.25
CA LEU A 50 -52.79 -69.41 -34.33
C LEU A 50 -51.33 -69.44 -34.79
N LYS A 51 -51.06 -69.57 -36.09
CA LYS A 51 -49.69 -69.51 -36.63
C LYS A 51 -49.04 -68.14 -36.39
N GLU A 52 -49.80 -67.05 -36.57
CA GLU A 52 -49.31 -65.70 -36.31
C GLU A 52 -49.06 -65.44 -34.82
N GLU A 53 -49.94 -65.92 -33.94
CA GLU A 53 -49.74 -65.83 -32.50
C GLU A 53 -48.51 -66.63 -32.02
N GLY A 54 -48.28 -67.83 -32.59
CA GLY A 54 -47.08 -68.62 -32.36
C GLY A 54 -45.79 -67.87 -32.72
N ARG A 55 -45.77 -67.19 -33.87
CA ARG A 55 -44.62 -66.35 -34.29
C ARG A 55 -44.38 -65.19 -33.33
N ARG A 56 -45.45 -64.53 -32.86
CA ARG A 56 -45.37 -63.42 -31.90
C ARG A 56 -44.79 -63.88 -30.55
N LEU A 57 -45.20 -65.05 -30.06
CA LEU A 57 -44.70 -65.60 -28.80
C LEU A 57 -43.23 -66.03 -28.90
N GLN A 58 -42.81 -66.60 -30.03
CA GLN A 58 -41.41 -66.95 -30.26
C GLN A 58 -40.51 -65.70 -30.27
N ASN A 59 -40.93 -64.63 -30.96
CA ASN A 59 -40.22 -63.35 -30.96
C ASN A 59 -40.14 -62.70 -29.57
N LYS A 60 -41.19 -62.83 -28.73
CA LYS A 60 -41.18 -62.34 -27.34
C LYS A 60 -40.20 -63.11 -26.45
N ARG A 61 -39.90 -64.38 -26.73
CA ARG A 61 -38.92 -65.18 -25.97
C ARG A 61 -37.48 -64.92 -26.36
N GLU A 62 -37.20 -64.64 -27.64
CA GLU A 62 -35.81 -64.43 -28.11
C GLU A 62 -35.20 -63.08 -27.72
N LYS A 63 -35.98 -61.99 -27.77
CA LYS A 63 -35.51 -60.64 -27.42
C LYS A 63 -34.88 -60.54 -26.02
N PRO A 64 -35.55 -60.97 -24.93
CA PRO A 64 -34.97 -60.89 -23.59
C PRO A 64 -33.76 -61.80 -23.36
N ARG A 65 -33.57 -62.85 -24.18
CA ARG A 65 -32.41 -63.75 -24.07
C ARG A 65 -31.13 -63.10 -24.63
N ARG A 66 -31.26 -62.32 -25.72
CA ARG A 66 -30.14 -61.56 -26.31
C ARG A 66 -29.73 -60.38 -25.41
N GLU A 67 -30.69 -59.67 -24.83
CA GLU A 67 -30.43 -58.58 -23.89
C GLU A 67 -29.73 -59.04 -22.60
N LYS A 68 -30.13 -60.19 -22.03
CA LYS A 68 -29.45 -60.75 -20.84
C LYS A 68 -28.00 -61.15 -21.10
N GLN A 69 -27.69 -61.74 -22.26
CA GLN A 69 -26.30 -62.07 -22.62
C GLN A 69 -25.45 -60.82 -22.88
N GLN A 70 -26.02 -59.79 -23.50
CA GLN A 70 -25.30 -58.56 -23.79
C GLN A 70 -25.05 -57.72 -22.52
N GLY A 71 -26.03 -57.64 -21.62
CA GLY A 71 -25.89 -56.99 -20.30
C GLY A 71 -24.84 -57.65 -19.41
N GLY A 72 -24.77 -58.99 -19.39
CA GLY A 72 -23.72 -59.71 -18.64
C GLY A 72 -22.30 -59.45 -19.16
N ARG A 73 -22.12 -59.33 -20.49
CA ARG A 73 -20.83 -59.00 -21.10
C ARG A 73 -20.39 -57.56 -20.80
N ILE A 74 -21.34 -56.61 -20.75
CA ILE A 74 -21.07 -55.22 -20.39
C ILE A 74 -20.66 -55.12 -18.92
N SER A 75 -21.39 -55.78 -18.02
CA SER A 75 -21.06 -55.84 -16.59
C SER A 75 -19.66 -56.42 -16.32
N LEU A 76 -19.29 -57.51 -17.00
CA LEU A 76 -17.95 -58.10 -16.85
C LEU A 76 -16.83 -57.18 -17.36
N ARG A 77 -17.06 -56.44 -18.46
CA ARG A 77 -16.09 -55.45 -18.95
C ARG A 77 -15.92 -54.29 -17.96
N GLN A 78 -17.01 -53.77 -17.42
CA GLN A 78 -16.97 -52.72 -16.40
C GLN A 78 -16.23 -53.16 -15.13
N ALA A 79 -16.45 -54.40 -14.67
CA ALA A 79 -15.75 -54.96 -13.51
C ALA A 79 -14.23 -55.10 -13.75
N LYS A 80 -13.82 -55.51 -14.95
CA LYS A 80 -12.40 -55.59 -15.33
C LYS A 80 -11.74 -54.22 -15.34
N ILE A 81 -12.40 -53.20 -15.90
CA ILE A 81 -11.90 -51.82 -15.93
C ILE A 81 -11.75 -51.27 -14.51
N LEU A 82 -12.75 -51.48 -13.65
CA LEU A 82 -12.70 -51.04 -12.26
C LEU A 82 -11.56 -51.70 -11.46
N ASN A 83 -11.34 -53.00 -11.66
CA ASN A 83 -10.26 -53.72 -10.99
C ASN A 83 -8.89 -53.26 -11.48
N GLU A 84 -8.73 -53.01 -12.78
CA GLU A 84 -7.48 -52.47 -13.32
C GLU A 84 -7.22 -51.04 -12.82
N MET A 85 -8.23 -50.18 -12.75
CA MET A 85 -8.10 -48.86 -12.13
C MET A 85 -7.66 -48.96 -10.67
N LYS A 86 -8.30 -49.82 -9.87
CA LYS A 86 -7.89 -50.03 -8.46
C LYS A 86 -6.45 -50.53 -8.34
N ARG A 87 -6.02 -51.39 -9.26
CA ARG A 87 -4.62 -51.86 -9.31
C ARG A 87 -3.66 -50.72 -9.64
N GLN A 88 -3.98 -49.91 -10.64
CA GLN A 88 -3.17 -48.74 -11.01
C GLN A 88 -3.08 -47.73 -9.87
N THR A 89 -4.19 -47.44 -9.18
CA THR A 89 -4.19 -46.56 -8.00
C THR A 89 -3.27 -47.09 -6.90
N ARG A 90 -3.32 -48.39 -6.59
CA ARG A 90 -2.43 -48.99 -5.60
C ARG A 90 -0.95 -48.91 -6.01
N LEU A 91 -0.65 -49.21 -7.27
CA LEU A 91 0.71 -49.08 -7.81
C LEU A 91 1.20 -47.63 -7.76
N LEU A 92 0.33 -46.66 -8.04
CA LEU A 92 0.65 -45.24 -7.94
C LEU A 92 0.92 -44.84 -6.49
N GLU A 93 0.06 -45.22 -5.54
CA GLU A 93 0.25 -44.97 -4.10
C GLU A 93 1.54 -45.63 -3.57
N GLU A 94 1.83 -46.85 -4.02
CA GLU A 94 3.04 -47.59 -3.65
C GLU A 94 4.29 -46.94 -4.26
N GLN A 95 4.22 -46.45 -5.50
CA GLN A 95 5.26 -45.61 -6.08
C GLN A 95 5.43 -44.29 -5.32
N PHE A 96 4.37 -43.63 -4.86
CA PHE A 96 4.48 -42.42 -4.04
C PHE A 96 5.11 -42.71 -2.67
N LYS A 97 4.82 -43.87 -2.05
CA LYS A 97 5.45 -44.26 -0.78
C LYS A 97 6.92 -44.65 -0.95
N ASN A 98 7.28 -45.27 -2.07
CA ASN A 98 8.63 -45.76 -2.33
C ASN A 98 9.54 -44.73 -3.02
N ASN A 99 8.98 -43.82 -3.83
CA ASN A 99 9.70 -42.77 -4.57
C ASN A 99 9.46 -41.35 -4.01
N GLY A 100 8.46 -41.15 -3.16
CA GLY A 100 8.28 -39.90 -2.41
C GLY A 100 9.37 -39.79 -1.37
N CYS A 101 10.54 -39.34 -1.81
CA CYS A 101 11.80 -39.42 -1.06
C CYS A 101 11.65 -38.72 0.30
N PRO A 102 11.49 -39.46 1.41
CA PRO A 102 11.28 -38.85 2.74
C PRO A 102 12.51 -38.04 3.17
N ALA A 103 13.67 -38.37 2.61
CA ALA A 103 14.91 -37.63 2.74
C ALA A 103 14.81 -36.20 2.18
N ALA A 104 14.23 -36.02 0.99
CA ALA A 104 14.11 -34.70 0.36
C ALA A 104 13.16 -33.78 1.15
N PHE A 105 12.07 -34.32 1.70
CA PHE A 105 11.18 -33.55 2.58
C PHE A 105 11.85 -33.17 3.90
N LYS A 106 12.60 -34.09 4.53
CA LYS A 106 13.40 -33.77 5.73
C LYS A 106 14.46 -32.72 5.46
N GLU A 107 15.11 -32.78 4.31
CA GLU A 107 16.12 -31.82 3.90
C GLU A 107 15.51 -30.44 3.65
N LEU A 108 14.35 -30.37 2.99
CA LEU A 108 13.60 -29.12 2.81
C LEU A 108 13.14 -28.52 4.15
N GLU A 109 12.69 -29.34 5.09
CA GLU A 109 12.29 -28.88 6.42
C GLU A 109 13.48 -28.37 7.24
N THR A 110 14.63 -29.03 7.12
CA THR A 110 15.90 -28.58 7.72
C THR A 110 16.34 -27.25 7.11
N ASN A 111 16.28 -27.12 5.78
CA ASN A 111 16.62 -25.87 5.07
C ASN A 111 15.66 -24.74 5.44
N ARG A 112 14.36 -25.03 5.58
CA ARG A 112 13.38 -24.05 6.05
C ARG A 112 13.74 -23.51 7.44
N ASN A 113 14.08 -24.40 8.38
CA ASN A 113 14.44 -23.98 9.73
C ASN A 113 15.71 -23.11 9.72
N ARG A 114 16.73 -23.49 8.93
CA ARG A 114 17.95 -22.69 8.78
C ARG A 114 17.67 -21.29 8.22
N ILE A 115 16.79 -21.20 7.21
CA ILE A 115 16.39 -19.90 6.63
C ILE A 115 15.66 -19.04 7.66
N GLU A 116 14.80 -19.63 8.50
CA GLU A 116 14.09 -18.89 9.54
C GLU A 116 15.06 -18.39 10.64
N GLU A 117 16.06 -19.19 11.01
CA GLU A 117 17.14 -18.79 11.93
C GLU A 117 17.98 -17.65 11.35
N GLU A 118 18.42 -17.76 10.09
CA GLU A 118 19.14 -16.71 9.38
C GLU A 118 18.31 -15.42 9.27
N ARG A 119 17.01 -15.52 8.98
CA ARG A 119 16.09 -14.38 8.94
C ARG A 119 15.99 -13.69 10.30
N THR A 120 15.91 -14.47 11.37
CA THR A 120 15.85 -13.95 12.74
C THR A 120 17.14 -13.23 13.10
N ALA A 121 18.29 -13.81 12.77
CA ALA A 121 19.60 -13.20 13.00
C ALA A 121 19.76 -11.88 12.22
N MET A 122 19.43 -11.87 10.92
CA MET A 122 19.46 -10.66 10.10
C MET A 122 18.52 -9.57 10.61
N GLN A 123 17.37 -9.95 11.15
CA GLN A 123 16.44 -8.99 11.76
C GLN A 123 17.04 -8.37 13.03
N ALA A 124 17.66 -9.18 13.90
CA ALA A 124 18.35 -8.69 15.09
C ALA A 124 19.54 -7.76 14.73
N GLU A 125 20.32 -8.09 13.70
CA GLU A 125 21.39 -7.22 13.20
C GLU A 125 20.84 -5.89 12.69
N ARG A 126 19.76 -5.92 11.91
CA ARG A 126 19.09 -4.71 11.40
C ARG A 126 18.59 -3.83 12.55
N ASP A 127 17.99 -4.45 13.58
CA ASP A 127 17.49 -3.72 14.74
C ASP A 127 18.66 -3.11 15.55
N GLY A 128 19.78 -3.84 15.69
CA GLY A 128 21.02 -3.31 16.28
C GLY A 128 21.57 -2.11 15.52
N VAL A 129 21.64 -2.18 14.19
CA VAL A 129 22.06 -1.06 13.33
C VAL A 129 21.09 0.12 13.45
N ARG A 130 19.78 -0.12 13.54
CA ARG A 130 18.78 0.94 13.76
C ARG A 130 19.03 1.64 15.08
N THR A 131 19.22 0.91 16.18
CA THR A 131 19.53 1.49 17.50
C THR A 131 20.83 2.29 17.47
N GLN A 132 21.87 1.79 16.81
CA GLN A 132 23.13 2.52 16.64
C GLN A 132 22.93 3.82 15.85
N SER A 133 22.14 3.79 14.76
CA SER A 133 21.83 4.97 13.96
C SER A 133 21.04 6.02 14.76
N GLU A 134 20.08 5.60 15.58
CA GLU A 134 19.31 6.48 16.44
C GLU A 134 20.19 7.13 17.52
N SER A 135 21.09 6.35 18.12
CA SER A 135 22.09 6.85 19.07
C SER A 135 23.03 7.88 18.44
N MET A 136 23.57 7.60 17.25
CA MET A 136 24.41 8.56 16.53
C MET A 136 23.67 9.84 16.17
N LYS A 137 22.39 9.74 15.79
CA LYS A 137 21.55 10.91 15.51
C LYS A 137 21.36 11.77 16.76
N ALA A 138 21.10 11.15 17.92
CA ALA A 138 20.98 11.87 19.19
C ALA A 138 22.30 12.55 19.58
N ALA A 139 23.43 11.87 19.43
CA ALA A 139 24.76 12.45 19.68
C ALA A 139 25.05 13.65 18.75
N LEU A 140 24.68 13.55 17.47
CA LEU A 140 24.84 14.65 16.52
C LEU A 140 24.02 15.88 16.91
N GLU A 141 22.76 15.69 17.32
CA GLU A 141 21.93 16.81 17.77
C GLU A 141 22.48 17.46 19.05
N ALA A 142 22.99 16.66 20.00
CA ALA A 142 23.64 17.20 21.19
C ALA A 142 24.87 18.07 20.85
N VAL A 143 25.72 17.61 19.92
CA VAL A 143 26.88 18.37 19.44
C VAL A 143 26.47 19.66 18.73
N LYS A 144 25.38 19.64 17.94
CA LYS A 144 24.86 20.87 17.32
C LYS A 144 24.42 21.89 18.36
N THR A 145 23.71 21.45 19.41
CA THR A 145 23.29 22.34 20.50
C THR A 145 24.50 22.92 21.24
N GLU A 146 25.51 22.10 21.55
CA GLU A 146 26.74 22.57 22.18
C GLU A 146 27.49 23.58 21.30
N ASN A 147 27.63 23.30 20.00
CA ASN A 147 28.29 24.20 19.07
C ASN A 147 27.55 25.55 18.96
N SER A 148 26.22 25.53 18.98
CA SER A 148 25.41 26.77 19.05
C SER A 148 25.71 27.57 20.32
N GLY A 149 25.80 26.91 21.48
CA GLY A 149 26.15 27.58 22.75
C GLY A 149 27.58 28.14 22.77
N LEU A 150 28.52 27.44 22.14
CA LEU A 150 29.90 27.92 21.99
C LEU A 150 29.97 29.15 21.06
N GLN A 151 29.24 29.14 19.94
CA GLN A 151 29.13 30.30 19.05
C GLN A 151 28.61 31.54 19.78
N GLU A 152 27.54 31.39 20.59
CA GLU A 152 27.02 32.48 21.41
C GLU A 152 28.06 32.99 22.42
N THR A 153 28.83 32.08 23.02
CA THR A 153 29.91 32.44 23.95
C THR A 153 31.04 33.19 23.25
N ILE A 154 31.42 32.78 22.04
CA ILE A 154 32.43 33.46 21.23
C ILE A 154 31.97 34.87 20.90
N ALA A 155 30.75 35.05 20.37
CA ALA A 155 30.19 36.36 20.07
C ALA A 155 30.20 37.28 21.31
N ARG A 156 29.80 36.75 22.47
CA ARG A 156 29.85 37.49 23.74
C ARG A 156 31.27 37.90 24.15
N ARG A 157 32.27 37.04 23.92
CA ARG A 157 33.68 37.33 24.22
C ARG A 157 34.28 38.33 23.26
N GLU A 158 33.94 38.25 21.98
CA GLU A 158 34.34 39.23 20.97
C GLU A 158 33.78 40.62 21.30
N LEU A 159 32.51 40.70 21.70
CA LEU A 159 31.91 41.94 22.20
C LEU A 159 32.67 42.49 23.41
N GLN A 160 32.96 41.67 24.41
CA GLN A 160 33.75 42.09 25.58
C GLN A 160 35.14 42.59 25.19
N LEU A 161 35.84 41.88 24.30
CA LEU A 161 37.16 42.28 23.83
C LEU A 161 37.11 43.62 23.09
N HIS A 162 36.08 43.83 22.26
CA HIS A 162 35.85 45.12 21.62
C HIS A 162 35.64 46.23 22.64
N THR A 163 34.77 46.03 23.64
CA THR A 163 34.57 46.99 24.72
C THR A 163 35.89 47.34 25.42
N TYR A 164 36.70 46.34 25.81
CA TYR A 164 38.01 46.59 26.43
C TYR A 164 38.96 47.37 25.53
N LYS A 165 39.05 47.03 24.23
CA LYS A 165 39.90 47.76 23.28
C LYS A 165 39.46 49.22 23.14
N TYR A 166 38.17 49.48 23.05
CA TYR A 166 37.66 50.85 22.94
C TYR A 166 37.84 51.62 24.25
N SER A 167 37.60 51.00 25.40
CA SER A 167 37.87 51.61 26.71
C SER A 167 39.35 51.96 26.90
N ALA A 168 40.27 51.09 26.46
CA ALA A 168 41.71 51.36 26.54
C ALA A 168 42.12 52.52 25.61
N VAL A 169 41.60 52.56 24.38
CA VAL A 169 41.85 53.65 23.43
C VAL A 169 41.25 54.97 23.92
N THR A 170 40.07 54.95 24.55
CA THR A 170 39.49 56.16 25.14
C THR A 170 40.24 56.59 26.39
N GLU A 171 40.71 55.68 27.25
CA GLU A 171 41.57 56.02 28.38
C GLU A 171 42.88 56.65 27.94
N GLU A 172 43.58 56.06 26.95
CA GLU A 172 44.83 56.61 26.40
C GLU A 172 44.60 57.98 25.75
N ALA A 173 43.53 58.16 24.96
CA ALA A 173 43.19 59.45 24.37
C ALA A 173 42.82 60.52 25.42
N ILE A 174 42.18 60.12 26.53
CA ILE A 174 41.85 61.01 27.67
C ILE A 174 43.12 61.37 28.44
N GLU A 175 44.04 60.42 28.60
CA GLU A 175 45.31 60.61 29.30
C GLU A 175 46.24 61.53 28.50
N GLU A 176 46.41 61.30 27.19
CA GLU A 176 47.10 62.20 26.26
C GLU A 176 46.47 63.60 26.27
N PHE A 177 45.13 63.70 26.24
CA PHE A 177 44.42 64.97 26.34
C PHE A 177 44.66 65.67 27.68
N THR A 178 44.80 64.92 28.77
CA THR A 178 45.03 65.45 30.11
C THR A 178 46.47 65.94 30.30
N GLU A 179 47.45 65.17 29.85
CA GLU A 179 48.87 65.52 29.91
C GLU A 179 49.17 66.76 29.05
N TRP A 180 48.59 66.83 27.84
CA TRP A 180 48.79 67.96 26.95
C TRP A 180 48.19 69.27 27.49
N ASN A 181 47.04 69.19 28.17
CA ASN A 181 46.44 70.35 28.85
C ASN A 181 47.19 70.78 30.12
N ALA A 182 48.07 69.94 30.68
CA ALA A 182 48.90 70.29 31.83
C ALA A 182 50.07 71.22 31.45
N GLU A 183 50.49 71.25 30.18
CA GLU A 183 51.55 72.15 29.70
C GLU A 183 51.09 73.60 29.45
N ILE A 184 49.77 73.86 29.38
CA ILE A 184 49.22 75.22 29.19
C ILE A 184 49.26 75.98 30.53
N ARG A 185 50.45 76.51 30.81
CA ARG A 185 50.80 77.34 31.97
C ARG A 185 50.05 78.69 31.91
N ASN A 186 49.39 79.03 33.02
CA ASN A 186 48.93 80.38 33.43
C ASN A 186 47.50 80.85 33.10
N GLY A 187 46.50 79.98 33.19
CA GLY A 187 45.09 80.38 33.00
C GLY A 187 44.07 79.74 33.94
N ASN A 188 44.23 79.96 35.25
CA ASN A 188 43.23 79.68 36.29
C ASN A 188 42.76 78.20 36.41
N THR A 189 43.52 77.45 37.20
CA THR A 189 43.39 76.02 37.53
C THR A 189 41.96 75.58 37.90
N SER A 190 41.15 76.45 38.49
CA SER A 190 39.77 76.16 38.93
C SER A 190 38.78 75.89 37.77
N THR A 191 38.92 76.58 36.64
CA THR A 191 37.99 76.43 35.50
C THR A 191 38.36 75.21 34.66
N MET A 192 39.66 74.94 34.50
CA MET A 192 40.18 73.79 33.77
C MET A 192 39.93 72.48 34.52
N GLN A 193 40.10 72.47 35.84
CA GLN A 193 39.75 71.32 36.69
C GLN A 193 38.26 70.99 36.55
N LYS A 194 37.37 71.99 36.62
CA LYS A 194 35.93 71.80 36.46
C LYS A 194 35.52 71.29 35.07
N LYS A 195 36.17 71.76 34.01
CA LYS A 195 35.93 71.28 32.63
C LYS A 195 36.42 69.84 32.44
N ARG A 196 37.60 69.52 32.98
CA ARG A 196 38.15 68.15 33.02
C ARG A 196 37.25 67.21 33.82
N ASP A 197 36.83 67.60 35.01
CA ASP A 197 35.95 66.81 35.88
C ASP A 197 34.55 66.64 35.25
N PHE A 198 34.06 67.63 34.52
CA PHE A 198 32.81 67.54 33.76
C PHE A 198 32.90 66.54 32.60
N ILE A 199 33.97 66.62 31.78
CA ILE A 199 34.19 65.69 30.66
C ILE A 199 34.44 64.27 31.17
N LEU A 200 35.30 64.10 32.19
CA LEU A 200 35.52 62.81 32.84
C LEU A 200 34.26 62.26 33.51
N GLY A 201 33.44 63.13 34.09
CA GLY A 201 32.14 62.76 34.68
C GLY A 201 31.18 62.24 33.61
N LYS A 202 31.06 62.93 32.47
CA LYS A 202 30.21 62.51 31.35
C LYS A 202 30.72 61.25 30.65
N MET A 203 32.03 61.11 30.53
CA MET A 203 32.64 59.89 30.02
C MET A 203 32.47 58.73 30.99
N LYS A 204 32.64 58.91 32.30
CA LYS A 204 32.34 57.84 33.29
C LYS A 204 30.86 57.47 33.34
N GLU A 205 29.96 58.43 33.16
CA GLU A 205 28.51 58.19 33.07
C GLU A 205 28.17 57.39 31.80
N ALA A 206 28.78 57.71 30.66
CA ALA A 206 28.59 57.04 29.37
C ALA A 206 29.27 55.67 29.26
N PHE A 207 30.48 55.52 29.80
CA PHE A 207 31.32 54.32 29.64
C PHE A 207 31.37 53.43 30.90
N GLY A 208 30.99 53.94 32.07
CA GLY A 208 31.04 53.22 33.35
C GLY A 208 29.75 52.51 33.75
N SER A 209 28.63 52.80 33.09
CA SER A 209 27.38 52.07 33.24
C SER A 209 27.42 50.80 32.40
N LYS A 210 27.37 49.63 33.06
CA LYS A 210 27.33 48.30 32.43
C LYS A 210 26.09 48.05 31.55
N THR A 211 25.25 49.07 31.32
CA THR A 211 23.96 48.95 30.63
C THR A 211 23.64 50.13 29.69
N ALA A 212 24.60 50.97 29.29
CA ALA A 212 24.29 52.12 28.44
C ALA A 212 23.83 51.66 27.03
N ASP A 213 22.58 52.00 26.71
CA ASP A 213 21.94 51.84 25.41
C ASP A 213 22.72 52.64 24.36
N ALA A 214 22.93 52.08 23.18
CA ALA A 214 23.68 52.72 22.08
C ALA A 214 23.06 54.08 21.69
N GLU A 215 21.76 54.25 21.89
CA GLU A 215 21.04 55.50 21.63
C GLU A 215 21.33 56.60 22.68
N GLU A 216 21.51 56.26 23.96
CA GLU A 216 21.94 57.24 24.98
C GLU A 216 23.36 57.73 24.70
N PHE A 217 24.23 56.85 24.19
CA PHE A 217 25.59 57.21 23.82
C PHE A 217 25.63 58.13 22.59
N LYS A 218 24.80 57.86 21.57
CA LYS A 218 24.62 58.75 20.40
C LYS A 218 24.16 60.14 20.81
N ALA A 219 23.18 60.24 21.71
CA ALA A 219 22.68 61.52 22.20
C ALA A 219 23.78 62.35 22.89
N LEU A 220 24.64 61.71 23.69
CA LEU A 220 25.77 62.36 24.35
C LEU A 220 26.87 62.81 23.35
N ALA A 221 27.13 62.01 22.31
CA ALA A 221 28.07 62.38 21.25
C ALA A 221 27.58 63.60 20.43
N VAL A 222 26.27 63.67 20.17
CA VAL A 222 25.62 64.83 19.54
C VAL A 222 25.71 66.06 20.45
N GLU A 223 25.40 65.94 21.75
CA GLU A 223 25.50 67.05 22.70
C GLU A 223 26.94 67.59 22.80
N PHE A 224 27.93 66.70 22.79
CA PHE A 224 29.35 67.06 22.76
C PHE A 224 29.73 67.80 21.47
N TRP A 225 29.23 67.35 20.31
CA TRP A 225 29.42 68.02 19.03
C TRP A 225 28.78 69.42 19.00
N GLU A 226 27.57 69.56 19.52
CA GLU A 226 26.84 70.84 19.58
C GLU A 226 27.56 71.88 20.48
N LYS A 227 28.21 71.43 21.57
CA LYS A 227 28.99 72.30 22.46
C LYS A 227 30.37 72.69 21.94
N ARG A 228 30.77 72.24 20.74
CA ARG A 228 32.07 72.57 20.11
C ARG A 228 32.41 74.05 20.19
N ASN A 229 31.48 74.91 19.78
CA ASN A 229 31.79 76.34 19.67
C ASN A 229 32.04 76.96 21.05
N GLU A 230 31.38 76.49 22.11
CA GLU A 230 31.59 76.94 23.50
C GLU A 230 32.87 76.38 24.13
N LEU A 231 33.41 75.30 23.56
CA LEU A 231 34.65 74.66 23.98
C LEU A 231 35.87 75.25 23.26
N VAL A 232 35.72 75.63 21.98
CA VAL A 232 36.79 76.18 21.13
C VAL A 232 36.89 77.71 21.25
N HIS A 233 35.82 78.40 21.62
CA HIS A 233 35.79 79.86 21.76
C HIS A 233 35.53 80.30 23.20
N ASP A 234 36.12 81.42 23.60
CA ASP A 234 35.75 82.06 24.85
C ASP A 234 34.39 82.80 24.72
N LYS A 235 33.91 83.38 25.83
CA LYS A 235 32.64 84.14 25.86
C LYS A 235 32.62 85.37 24.94
N THR A 236 33.77 85.78 24.40
CA THR A 236 33.92 86.88 23.45
C THR A 236 34.05 86.41 22.00
N GLY A 237 33.99 85.10 21.75
CA GLY A 237 34.08 84.51 20.41
C GLY A 237 35.50 84.33 19.91
N THR A 238 36.52 84.63 20.73
CA THR A 238 37.93 84.48 20.34
C THR A 238 38.32 83.00 20.39
N VAL A 239 39.00 82.51 19.36
CA VAL A 239 39.53 81.14 19.32
C VAL A 239 40.50 80.95 20.46
N ILE A 240 40.16 80.07 21.40
CA ILE A 240 41.04 79.68 22.50
C ILE A 240 42.18 78.90 21.85
N HIS A 241 43.41 79.43 21.89
CA HIS A 241 44.61 78.89 21.20
C HIS A 241 45.03 77.47 21.65
N SER A 242 44.25 76.82 22.50
CA SER A 242 44.46 75.45 22.95
C SER A 242 43.84 74.39 22.04
N MET A 243 42.90 74.70 21.15
CA MET A 243 42.36 73.67 20.24
C MET A 243 41.88 74.28 18.93
N ASP A 244 42.57 73.99 17.84
CA ASP A 244 42.14 74.43 16.51
C ASP A 244 40.95 73.58 16.02
N HIS A 245 40.07 74.19 15.23
CA HIS A 245 38.84 73.55 14.72
C HIS A 245 39.10 72.24 13.97
N GLY A 246 40.21 72.14 13.24
CA GLY A 246 40.60 70.94 12.51
C GLY A 246 40.96 69.77 13.44
N ARG A 247 41.62 70.05 14.57
CA ARG A 247 41.94 69.04 15.58
C ARG A 247 40.71 68.60 16.37
N TYR A 248 39.80 69.51 16.71
CA TYR A 248 38.51 69.13 17.31
C TYR A 248 37.71 68.22 16.38
N ALA A 249 37.63 68.59 15.09
CA ALA A 249 36.98 67.77 14.07
C ALA A 249 37.63 66.38 13.96
N CYS A 250 38.96 66.27 14.09
CA CYS A 250 39.65 64.99 14.08
C CYS A 250 39.32 64.12 15.31
N VAL A 251 39.28 64.69 16.51
CA VAL A 251 38.90 63.95 17.73
C VAL A 251 37.45 63.48 17.64
N CYS A 252 36.54 64.36 17.21
CA CYS A 252 35.15 63.97 16.99
C CYS A 252 35.00 62.90 15.90
N ALA A 253 35.76 62.97 14.80
CA ALA A 253 35.76 61.94 13.78
C ALA A 253 36.20 60.59 14.35
N LYS A 254 37.27 60.56 15.15
CA LYS A 254 37.74 59.32 15.82
C LYS A 254 36.69 58.74 16.78
N ILE A 255 35.99 59.59 17.53
CA ILE A 255 34.89 59.17 18.41
C ILE A 255 33.72 58.60 17.59
N MET A 256 33.35 59.24 16.49
CA MET A 256 32.28 58.79 15.60
C MET A 256 32.64 57.50 14.85
N GLU A 257 33.90 57.32 14.44
CA GLU A 257 34.39 56.07 13.83
C GLU A 257 34.37 54.91 14.83
N ALA A 258 34.82 55.14 16.07
CA ALA A 258 34.74 54.15 17.13
C ALA A 258 33.28 53.75 17.42
N LEU A 259 32.36 54.71 17.34
CA LEU A 259 30.91 54.47 17.46
C LEU A 259 30.34 53.61 16.34
N ALA A 260 30.62 53.96 15.09
CA ALA A 260 30.15 53.21 13.93
C ALA A 260 30.66 51.76 13.94
N ALA A 261 31.91 51.57 14.38
CA ALA A 261 32.50 50.25 14.53
C ALA A 261 31.89 49.45 15.70
N PHE A 262 31.49 50.12 16.78
CA PHE A 262 30.76 49.51 17.89
C PHE A 262 29.34 49.08 17.46
N GLU A 263 28.60 49.92 16.73
CA GLU A 263 27.27 49.58 16.17
C GLU A 263 27.33 48.39 15.20
N SER A 264 28.36 48.36 14.35
CA SER A 264 28.57 47.25 13.42
C SER A 264 28.86 45.92 14.14
N ALA A 265 29.47 45.98 15.33
CA ALA A 265 29.75 44.81 16.16
C ALA A 265 28.54 44.35 16.99
N ILE A 266 27.54 45.20 17.22
CA ILE A 266 26.27 44.84 17.89
C ILE A 266 25.28 44.19 16.91
N LEU A 267 25.37 44.50 15.61
CA LEU A 267 24.47 44.01 14.56
C LEU A 267 24.89 42.67 13.92
N LEU A 268 25.98 42.05 14.39
CA LEU A 268 26.47 40.71 14.01
C LEU A 268 26.11 39.69 15.11
#